data_AF-A0AAW0W797-F1
#
_entry.id   AF-A0AAW0W797-F1
#
_cell.length_a   1.000
_cell.length_b   1.000
_cell.length_c   1.000
_cell.angle_alpha   90.00
_cell.angle_beta   90.00
_cell.angle_gamma   90.00
#
_symmetry.space_group_name_H-M   'P 1'
#
loop_
_entity.id
_entity.type
_entity.pdbx_description
1 polymer ?
#
loop_
_entity_poly.entity_id
_entity_poly.type
_entity_poly.pdbx_seq_one_letter_code
_entity_poly.pdbx_strand_id
1 'polypeptide(L)'
;MHMPITHIGIGMDASVTPLRHGGLSLVQTTDFFYPLVDDPYMMGKISCANVLSDLFAMGVTDCDNMLMLLGVSTKMTEKERDVVIPLMMRGFKARLCCSW
;
A
#
# COMPACT_ATOMS: atom_id res chain seq x y z
N MET A 1 -0.04 -24.39 23.37
CA MET A 1 1.17 -24.29 22.53
C MET A 1 1.41 -22.81 22.29
N HIS A 2 2.28 -22.18 23.09
CA HIS A 2 2.55 -20.74 23.01
C HIS A 2 3.57 -20.55 21.88
N MET A 3 3.13 -20.23 20.66
CA MET A 3 4.08 -19.82 19.62
C MET A 3 4.71 -18.50 20.08
N PRO A 4 6.04 -18.38 20.16
CA PRO A 4 6.67 -17.11 20.44
C PRO A 4 6.23 -16.14 19.36
N ILE A 5 5.60 -15.03 19.74
CA ILE A 5 5.15 -14.03 18.79
C ILE A 5 6.40 -13.44 18.15
N THR A 6 6.70 -13.88 16.92
CA THR A 6 7.92 -13.49 16.22
C THR A 6 7.78 -12.04 15.79
N HIS A 7 8.55 -11.17 16.45
CA HIS A 7 8.78 -9.83 15.95
C HIS A 7 9.64 -9.92 14.69
N ILE A 8 9.12 -9.44 13.57
CA ILE A 8 9.86 -9.32 12.30
C ILE A 8 10.16 -7.85 12.09
N GLY A 9 11.45 -7.50 12.14
CA GLY A 9 11.95 -6.15 11.94
C GLY A 9 12.39 -5.90 10.50
N ILE A 10 13.47 -5.16 10.32
CA ILE A 10 14.04 -4.79 9.02
C ILE A 10 14.60 -6.04 8.32
N GLY A 11 14.35 -6.18 7.02
CA GLY A 11 14.96 -7.21 6.15
C GLY A 11 13.96 -8.15 5.47
N MET A 12 12.68 -8.10 5.83
CA MET A 12 11.58 -8.80 5.16
C MET A 12 10.65 -7.80 4.46
N ASP A 13 9.73 -8.30 3.62
CA ASP A 13 8.80 -7.47 2.84
C ASP A 13 7.78 -6.70 3.70
N ALA A 14 7.45 -7.20 4.90
CA ALA A 14 6.65 -6.46 5.87
C ALA A 14 7.18 -6.64 7.30
N SER A 15 6.87 -5.66 8.14
CA SER A 15 7.15 -5.73 9.58
C SER A 15 6.00 -6.41 10.32
N VAL A 16 6.33 -7.24 11.32
CA VAL A 16 5.35 -7.91 12.19
C VAL A 16 5.64 -7.55 13.63
N THR A 17 4.74 -6.82 14.27
CA THR A 17 4.91 -6.32 15.64
C THR A 17 3.82 -6.87 16.57
N PRO A 18 4.16 -7.56 17.68
CA PRO A 18 3.17 -8.00 18.67
C PRO A 18 2.39 -6.83 19.27
N LEU A 19 1.08 -6.99 19.41
CA LEU A 19 0.23 -6.03 20.11
C LEU A 19 0.19 -6.29 21.62
N ARG A 20 -0.12 -5.24 22.40
CA ARG A 20 -0.28 -5.33 23.86
C ARG A 20 -1.48 -6.20 24.27
N HIS A 21 -2.52 -6.21 23.44
CA HIS A 21 -3.64 -7.14 23.56
C HIS A 21 -3.18 -8.49 23.00
N GLY A 22 -2.91 -9.43 23.89
CA GLY A 22 -2.24 -10.69 23.56
C GLY A 22 -2.95 -11.49 22.47
N GLY A 23 -2.16 -12.17 21.64
CA GLY A 23 -2.66 -13.06 20.57
C GLY A 23 -2.80 -12.39 19.20
N LEU A 24 -2.58 -11.07 19.09
CA LEU A 24 -2.61 -10.33 17.83
C LEU A 24 -1.22 -9.75 17.52
N SER A 25 -0.89 -9.71 16.23
CA SER A 25 0.30 -9.05 15.70
C SER A 25 -0.11 -8.08 14.60
N LEU A 26 0.46 -6.89 14.60
CA LEU A 26 0.31 -5.91 13.54
C LEU A 26 1.27 -6.25 12.40
N VAL A 27 0.72 -6.50 11.21
CA VAL A 27 1.49 -6.64 9.97
C VAL A 27 1.34 -5.36 9.17
N GLN A 28 2.45 -4.74 8.79
CA GLN A 28 2.43 -3.50 8.01
C GLN A 28 3.63 -3.43 7.07
N THR A 29 3.37 -2.87 5.89
CA THR A 29 4.36 -2.50 4.87
C THR A 29 4.02 -1.12 4.32
N THR A 30 5.01 -0.45 3.77
CA THR A 30 4.84 0.82 3.05
C THR A 30 5.82 0.82 1.88
N ASP A 31 5.32 1.14 0.69
CA ASP A 31 6.16 1.28 -0.49
C ASP A 31 5.69 2.46 -1.35
N PHE A 32 6.62 3.08 -2.06
CA PHE A 32 6.37 4.18 -2.97
C PHE A 32 7.38 4.14 -4.12
N PHE A 33 6.92 4.46 -5.32
CA PHE A 33 7.78 4.58 -6.48
C PHE A 33 7.32 5.72 -7.38
N TYR A 34 8.23 6.20 -8.22
CA TYR A 34 7.95 7.26 -9.18
C TYR A 34 7.00 6.77 -10.28
N PRO A 35 6.22 7.67 -10.91
CA PRO A 35 5.35 7.30 -12.02
C PRO A 35 6.14 6.63 -13.15
N LEU A 36 5.74 5.40 -13.50
CA LEU A 36 6.34 4.58 -14.57
C LEU A 36 5.51 4.59 -15.86
N VAL A 37 4.22 4.92 -15.75
CA VAL A 37 3.24 4.87 -16.85
C VAL A 37 2.53 6.21 -16.93
N ASP A 38 2.26 6.67 -18.16
CA ASP A 38 1.64 7.97 -18.43
C ASP A 38 0.15 8.03 -18.06
N ASP A 39 -0.55 6.90 -18.01
CA ASP A 39 -1.95 6.83 -17.57
C ASP A 39 -2.03 6.87 -16.02
N PRO A 40 -2.52 7.97 -15.42
CA PRO A 40 -2.56 8.14 -13.98
C PRO A 40 -3.52 7.15 -13.30
N TYR A 41 -4.59 6.73 -13.96
CA TYR A 41 -5.54 5.77 -13.37
C TYR A 41 -4.90 4.38 -13.29
N MET A 42 -4.20 3.95 -14.33
CA MET A 42 -3.45 2.70 -14.31
C MET A 42 -2.28 2.77 -13.34
N MET A 43 -1.56 3.89 -13.28
CA MET A 43 -0.50 4.10 -12.29
C MET A 43 -1.03 3.94 -10.86
N GLY A 44 -2.18 4.53 -10.53
CA GLY A 44 -2.81 4.36 -9.22
C GLY A 44 -3.14 2.90 -8.88
N LYS A 45 -3.59 2.11 -9.87
CA LYS A 45 -3.84 0.66 -9.68
C LYS A 45 -2.54 -0.11 -9.44
N ILE A 46 -1.49 0.20 -10.19
CA ILE A 46 -0.17 -0.45 -10.05
C ILE A 46 0.41 -0.13 -8.68
N SER A 47 0.32 1.12 -8.23
CA SER A 47 0.77 1.52 -6.88
C SER A 47 0.05 0.76 -5.77
N CYS A 48 -1.27 0.61 -5.86
CA CYS A 48 -2.03 -0.19 -4.89
C CYS A 48 -1.61 -1.67 -4.91
N ALA A 49 -1.41 -2.25 -6.10
CA ALA A 49 -0.98 -3.64 -6.24
C ALA A 49 0.42 -3.89 -5.66
N ASN A 50 1.33 -2.93 -5.81
CA ASN A 50 2.70 -3.02 -5.29
C ASN A 50 2.74 -3.01 -3.75
N VAL A 51 1.99 -2.11 -3.11
CA VAL A 51 1.93 -2.09 -1.64
C VAL A 51 1.27 -3.36 -1.10
N LEU A 52 0.27 -3.91 -1.81
CA LEU A 52 -0.38 -5.15 -1.41
C LEU A 52 0.50 -6.39 -1.62
N SER A 53 1.42 -6.41 -2.58
CA SER A 53 2.23 -7.60 -2.86
C SER A 53 3.12 -7.99 -1.69
N ASP A 54 3.64 -7.03 -0.93
CA ASP A 54 4.47 -7.28 0.26
C ASP A 54 3.66 -7.96 1.37
N LEU A 55 2.40 -7.57 1.53
CA LEU A 55 1.48 -8.18 2.48
C LEU A 55 1.16 -9.63 2.06
N PHE A 56 0.92 -9.85 0.77
CA PHE A 56 0.68 -11.19 0.22
C PHE A 56 1.92 -12.09 0.29
N ALA A 57 3.13 -11.54 0.17
CA ALA A 57 4.38 -12.29 0.33
C ALA A 57 4.53 -12.87 1.74
N MET A 58 3.98 -12.19 2.74
CA MET A 58 3.90 -12.68 4.13
C MET A 58 2.76 -13.67 4.37
N GLY A 59 1.97 -14.00 3.34
CA GLY A 59 0.84 -14.93 3.41
C GLY A 59 -0.45 -14.32 3.98
N VAL A 60 -0.52 -13.00 4.13
CA VAL A 60 -1.72 -12.31 4.62
C VAL A 60 -2.63 -11.97 3.44
N THR A 61 -3.81 -12.56 3.39
CA THR A 61 -4.76 -12.42 2.27
C THR A 61 -5.72 -11.24 2.41
N ASP A 62 -5.88 -10.73 3.62
CA ASP A 62 -6.86 -9.70 3.95
C ASP A 62 -6.15 -8.44 4.46
N CYS A 63 -6.52 -7.29 3.91
CA CYS A 63 -5.97 -6.00 4.29
C CYS A 63 -7.04 -5.20 5.05
N ASP A 64 -6.84 -4.98 6.34
CA ASP A 64 -7.79 -4.25 7.19
C ASP A 64 -7.94 -2.78 6.78
N ASN A 65 -6.82 -2.13 6.48
CA ASN A 65 -6.76 -0.70 6.18
C ASN A 65 -5.60 -0.38 5.25
N MET A 66 -5.77 0.67 4.45
CA MET A 66 -4.72 1.18 3.56
C MET A 66 -4.66 2.69 3.60
N LEU A 67 -3.44 3.22 3.66
CA LEU A 67 -3.15 4.64 3.60
C LEU A 67 -2.44 4.94 2.28
N MET A 68 -2.77 6.07 1.67
CA MET A 68 -2.16 6.49 0.40
C MET A 68 -1.20 7.66 0.65
N LEU A 69 0.07 7.45 0.33
CA LEU A 69 1.08 8.51 0.29
C LEU A 69 1.20 9.04 -1.14
N LEU A 70 0.95 10.33 -1.34
CA LEU A 70 0.98 10.95 -2.66
C LEU A 70 1.86 12.21 -2.65
N GLY A 71 2.93 12.17 -3.44
CA GLY A 71 3.77 13.33 -3.74
C GLY A 71 3.33 14.01 -5.04
N VAL A 72 3.06 15.32 -4.99
CA VAL A 72 2.64 16.09 -6.16
C VAL A 72 3.81 16.94 -6.65
N SER A 73 4.14 16.82 -7.94
CA SER A 73 5.22 17.61 -8.54
C SER A 73 4.87 19.09 -8.58
N THR A 74 5.77 19.94 -8.09
CA THR A 74 5.64 21.40 -8.15
C THR A 74 5.75 21.95 -9.57
N LYS A 75 6.27 21.15 -10.52
CA LYS A 75 6.40 21.52 -11.93
C LYS A 75 5.11 21.34 -12.74
N MET A 76 4.12 20.59 -12.23
CA MET A 76 2.82 20.46 -12.90
C MET A 76 2.00 21.72 -12.71
N THR A 77 1.25 22.11 -13.74
CA THR A 77 0.25 23.18 -13.66
C THR A 77 -0.94 22.76 -12.79
N GLU A 78 -1.72 23.73 -12.28
CA GLU A 78 -2.91 23.43 -11.48
C GLU A 78 -3.93 22.57 -12.26
N LYS A 79 -4.16 22.89 -13.54
CA LYS A 79 -5.07 22.13 -14.41
C LYS A 79 -4.66 20.68 -14.58
N GLU A 80 -3.36 20.41 -14.69
CA GLU A 80 -2.85 19.03 -14.78
C GLU A 80 -3.04 18.29 -13.46
N ARG A 81 -2.77 18.94 -12.32
CA ARG A 81 -2.97 18.35 -10.98
C ARG A 81 -4.43 17.99 -10.73
N ASP A 82 -5.35 18.87 -11.12
CA ASP A 82 -6.79 18.67 -10.95
C ASP A 82 -7.34 17.46 -11.73
N VAL A 83 -6.62 17.01 -12.76
CA VAL A 83 -6.96 15.82 -13.54
C VAL A 83 -6.19 14.59 -13.06
N VAL A 84 -4.87 14.72 -12.91
CA VAL A 84 -3.96 13.60 -12.61
C VAL A 84 -4.20 13.05 -11.20
N ILE A 85 -4.31 13.92 -10.19
CA ILE A 85 -4.44 13.49 -8.79
C ILE A 85 -5.74 12.68 -8.59
N PRO A 86 -6.93 13.17 -9.00
CA PRO A 86 -8.14 12.39 -8.83
C PRO A 86 -8.15 11.08 -9.61
N LEU A 87 -7.55 11.04 -10.80
CA LEU A 87 -7.45 9.79 -11.57
C LEU A 87 -6.56 8.77 -10.86
N MET A 88 -5.42 9.20 -10.32
CA MET A 88 -4.53 8.32 -9.56
C MET A 88 -5.19 7.81 -8.28
N MET A 89 -5.88 8.67 -7.53
CA MET A 89 -6.67 8.29 -6.37
C MET A 89 -7.79 7.30 -6.71
N ARG A 90 -8.49 7.53 -7.83
CA ARG A 90 -9.54 6.61 -8.31
C ARG A 90 -8.96 5.27 -8.71
N GLY A 91 -7.80 5.25 -9.37
CA GLY A 91 -7.09 4.02 -9.73
C GLY A 91 -6.72 3.20 -8.51
N PHE A 92 -6.14 3.86 -7.51
CA PHE A 92 -5.77 3.25 -6.24
C PHE A 92 -7.00 2.65 -5.53
N LYS A 93 -8.07 3.44 -5.38
CA LYS A 93 -9.32 2.98 -4.76
C LYS A 93 -9.99 1.83 -5.53
N ALA A 94 -9.95 1.86 -6.87
CA ALA A 94 -10.55 0.82 -7.69
C ALA A 94 -9.91 -0.55 -7.45
N ARG A 95 -8.60 -0.58 -7.18
CA ARG A 95 -7.91 -1.83 -6.88
C ARG A 95 -8.18 -2.33 -5.47
N LEU A 96 -8.29 -1.42 -4.50
CA LEU A 96 -8.62 -1.74 -3.12
C LEU A 96 -9.98 -2.45 -2.96
N CYS A 97 -10.98 -2.03 -3.74
CA CYS A 97 -12.35 -2.56 -3.63
C CYS A 97 -12.52 -3.94 -4.30
N CYS A 98 -11.61 -4.33 -5.20
CA CYS A 98 -11.64 -5.67 -5.77
C CYS A 98 -10.87 -6.62 -4.85
N SER A 99 -11.59 -7.31 -3.96
CA SER A 99 -11.15 -8.62 -3.48
C SER A 99 -10.97 -9.52 -4.71
N TRP A 100 -9.82 -10.19 -4.78
CA TRP A 100 -9.50 -11.14 -5.83
C TRP A 100 -10.45 -12.34 -5.83
#